data_AF-A0A1Q8BR35-F1
#
_entry.id   AF-A0A1Q8BR35-F1
#
_cell.length_a   1.000
_cell.length_b   1.000
_cell.length_c   1.000
_cell.angle_alpha   90.00
_cell.angle_beta   90.00
_cell.angle_gamma   90.00
#
_symmetry.space_group_name_H-M   'P 1'
#
loop_
_entity.id
_entity.type
_entity.pdbx_description
1 polymer ?
#
loop_
_entity_poly.entity_id
_entity_poly.type
_entity_poly.pdbx_seq_one_letter_code
_entity_poly.pdbx_strand_id
1 'polypeptide(L)'
;MHRLADAFDDQADALVDWLIEQAHRGDVGETAAVVGVVMDGGLTAGQAQRLHAAVDSLQGKQLLTLAALLGNITTWPLRQPGLARHFLSKAREAGADTAKSVRTEIVAATQLGTWTATNGVSPELESARTAAAAAAAAETDDELREDFENAHARYEATTTWIHRQRAEDDEDE
;
A
#
# COMPACT_ATOMS: atom_id res chain seq x y z
N MET A 1 -11.14 -18.40 -6.96
CA MET A 1 -10.93 -17.20 -6.14
C MET A 1 -11.67 -15.96 -6.65
N HIS A 2 -11.91 -15.79 -7.96
CA HIS A 2 -12.67 -14.65 -8.53
C HIS A 2 -14.02 -14.36 -7.85
N ARG A 3 -14.81 -15.40 -7.56
CA ARG A 3 -16.14 -15.27 -6.91
C ARG A 3 -16.10 -14.74 -5.47
N LEU A 4 -14.96 -14.80 -4.80
CA LEU A 4 -14.79 -14.34 -3.42
C LEU A 4 -14.47 -12.84 -3.41
N ALA A 5 -13.53 -12.40 -4.26
CA ALA A 5 -13.20 -10.99 -4.43
C ALA A 5 -14.42 -10.17 -4.88
N ASP A 6 -15.20 -10.66 -5.86
CA ASP A 6 -16.42 -9.98 -6.32
C ASP A 6 -17.48 -9.85 -5.21
N ALA A 7 -17.66 -10.90 -4.39
CA ALA A 7 -18.61 -10.88 -3.28
C ALA A 7 -18.17 -9.98 -2.12
N PHE A 8 -16.86 -9.77 -1.96
CA PHE A 8 -16.31 -8.84 -0.97
C PHE A 8 -16.30 -7.39 -1.46
N ASP A 9 -16.27 -7.15 -2.78
CA ASP A 9 -16.46 -5.80 -3.32
C ASP A 9 -17.91 -5.33 -3.11
N ASP A 10 -18.88 -6.24 -3.29
CA ASP A 10 -20.29 -6.03 -2.93
C ASP A 10 -20.51 -5.86 -1.41
N GLN A 11 -19.55 -6.31 -0.58
CA GLN A 11 -19.57 -6.20 0.89
C GLN A 11 -18.38 -5.42 1.45
N ALA A 12 -17.85 -4.46 0.67
CA ALA A 12 -16.69 -3.66 1.03
C ALA A 12 -16.80 -3.04 2.43
N ASP A 13 -18.01 -2.66 2.82
CA ASP A 13 -18.33 -2.13 4.15
C ASP A 13 -18.11 -3.16 5.27
N ALA A 14 -18.57 -4.40 5.08
CA ALA A 14 -18.43 -5.46 6.06
C ALA A 14 -16.96 -5.89 6.23
N LEU A 15 -16.17 -5.85 5.14
CA LEU A 15 -14.74 -6.12 5.20
C LEU A 15 -13.98 -5.05 6.00
N VAL A 16 -14.30 -3.77 5.77
CA VAL A 16 -13.70 -2.67 6.53
C VAL A 16 -14.11 -2.74 8.01
N ASP A 17 -15.38 -3.02 8.30
CA ASP A 17 -15.85 -3.17 9.68
C ASP A 17 -15.14 -4.34 10.39
N TRP A 18 -14.93 -5.46 9.69
CA TRP A 18 -14.16 -6.60 10.21
C TRP A 18 -12.68 -6.25 10.42
N LEU A 19 -12.04 -5.51 9.51
CA LEU A 19 -10.66 -5.02 9.66
C LEU A 19 -10.50 -4.14 10.91
N ILE A 20 -11.46 -3.25 11.16
CA ILE A 20 -11.49 -2.41 12.37
C ILE A 20 -11.63 -3.30 13.61
N GLU A 21 -12.52 -4.29 13.58
CA GLU A 21 -12.69 -5.23 14.68
C GLU A 21 -11.38 -5.98 14.99
N GLN A 22 -10.65 -6.43 13.97
CA GLN A 22 -9.35 -7.08 14.17
C GLN A 22 -8.28 -6.11 14.68
N ALA A 23 -8.29 -4.85 14.24
CA ALA A 23 -7.42 -3.81 14.76
C ALA A 23 -7.65 -3.56 16.27
N HIS A 24 -8.90 -3.64 16.73
CA HIS A 24 -9.25 -3.56 18.15
C HIS A 24 -8.80 -4.79 18.93
N ARG A 25 -8.86 -5.98 18.33
CA ARG A 25 -8.42 -7.24 18.96
C ARG A 25 -6.90 -7.39 18.97
N GLY A 26 -6.19 -6.69 18.07
CA GLY A 26 -4.73 -6.77 17.93
C GLY A 26 -4.25 -8.03 17.17
N ASP A 27 -5.11 -8.64 16.34
CA ASP A 27 -4.80 -9.87 15.60
C ASP A 27 -4.40 -9.55 14.15
N VAL A 28 -3.13 -9.80 13.82
CA VAL A 28 -2.55 -9.49 12.51
C VAL A 28 -2.34 -10.75 11.65
N GLY A 29 -2.08 -11.90 12.26
CA GLY A 29 -1.45 -13.05 11.58
C GLY A 29 -2.29 -13.62 10.43
N GLU A 30 -3.37 -14.32 10.76
CA GLU A 30 -4.24 -14.96 9.76
C GLU A 30 -5.09 -13.91 9.01
N THR A 31 -5.41 -12.81 9.68
CA THR A 31 -6.15 -11.66 9.14
C THR A 31 -5.43 -11.01 7.95
N ALA A 32 -4.12 -10.80 8.05
CA ALA A 32 -3.28 -10.23 7.01
C ALA A 32 -3.39 -11.00 5.67
N ALA A 33 -3.34 -12.33 5.74
CA ALA A 33 -3.42 -13.19 4.57
C ALA A 33 -4.81 -13.13 3.91
N VAL A 34 -5.88 -13.08 4.72
CA VAL A 34 -7.25 -12.92 4.21
C VAL A 34 -7.40 -11.58 3.48
N VAL A 35 -6.85 -10.50 4.05
CA VAL A 35 -6.89 -9.17 3.43
C VAL A 35 -6.19 -9.15 2.08
N GLY A 36 -4.98 -9.75 1.98
CA GLY A 36 -4.26 -9.85 0.70
C GLY A 36 -5.03 -10.62 -0.37
N VAL A 37 -5.71 -11.71 -0.01
CA VAL A 37 -6.50 -12.53 -0.95
C VAL A 37 -7.78 -11.83 -1.38
N VAL A 38 -8.44 -11.14 -0.45
CA VAL A 38 -9.73 -10.49 -0.70
C VAL A 38 -9.55 -9.18 -1.48
N MET A 39 -8.44 -8.47 -1.25
CA MET A 39 -8.17 -7.16 -1.83
C MET A 39 -7.04 -7.20 -2.87
N ASP A 40 -6.92 -8.32 -3.59
CA ASP A 40 -5.89 -8.59 -4.61
C ASP A 40 -5.85 -7.53 -5.74
N GLY A 41 -6.95 -6.77 -5.91
CA GLY A 41 -7.04 -5.62 -6.82
C GLY A 41 -6.71 -4.25 -6.22
N GLY A 42 -6.38 -4.16 -4.93
CA GLY A 42 -6.13 -2.93 -4.20
C GLY A 42 -7.37 -2.37 -3.47
N LEU A 43 -7.18 -1.22 -2.81
CA LEU A 43 -8.26 -0.48 -2.14
C LEU A 43 -9.09 0.33 -3.13
N THR A 44 -10.40 0.07 -3.19
CA THR A 44 -11.34 0.94 -3.92
C THR A 44 -11.50 2.29 -3.21
N ALA A 45 -11.99 3.31 -3.93
CA ALA A 45 -12.19 4.64 -3.36
C ALA A 45 -13.20 4.63 -2.19
N GLY A 46 -14.25 3.81 -2.27
CA GLY A 46 -15.23 3.65 -1.19
C GLY A 46 -14.62 3.03 0.06
N GLN A 47 -13.83 1.96 -0.10
CA GLN A 47 -13.10 1.31 1.01
C GLN A 47 -12.10 2.28 1.66
N ALA A 48 -11.34 3.02 0.86
CA ALA A 48 -10.39 4.01 1.34
C ALA A 48 -11.09 5.15 2.13
N GLN A 49 -12.24 5.62 1.66
CA GLN A 49 -13.02 6.66 2.35
C GLN A 49 -13.57 6.16 3.71
N ARG A 50 -14.00 4.90 3.78
CA ARG A 50 -14.47 4.32 5.04
C ARG A 50 -13.33 4.08 6.03
N LEU A 51 -12.19 3.60 5.55
CA LEU A 51 -10.97 3.49 6.35
C LEU A 51 -10.52 4.86 6.88
N HIS A 52 -10.64 5.93 6.08
CA HIS A 52 -10.43 7.30 6.52
C HIS A 52 -11.27 7.64 7.74
N ALA A 53 -12.59 7.44 7.67
CA ALA A 53 -13.47 7.72 8.80
C ALA A 53 -13.18 6.83 10.02
N ALA A 54 -12.72 5.60 9.80
CA ALA A 54 -12.40 4.67 10.88
C ALA A 54 -11.12 5.05 11.62
N VAL A 55 -10.10 5.53 10.90
CA VAL A 55 -8.79 5.93 11.46
C VAL A 55 -8.94 6.99 12.55
N ASP A 56 -9.92 7.89 12.42
CA ASP A 56 -10.24 8.90 13.45
C ASP A 56 -10.62 8.31 14.82
N SER A 57 -11.12 7.08 14.84
CA SER A 57 -11.52 6.40 16.09
C SER A 57 -10.42 5.52 16.70
N LEU A 58 -9.31 5.31 15.99
CA LEU A 58 -8.24 4.41 16.40
C LEU A 58 -7.15 5.13 17.20
N GLN A 59 -6.55 4.42 18.14
CA GLN A 59 -5.43 4.93 18.95
C GLN A 59 -4.18 4.10 18.74
N GLY A 60 -3.00 4.73 18.76
CA GLY A 60 -1.67 4.11 18.92
C GLY A 60 -1.52 2.70 18.33
N LYS A 61 -1.67 1.70 19.19
CA LYS A 61 -1.56 0.27 18.84
C LYS A 61 -2.57 -0.20 17.80
N GLN A 62 -3.82 0.27 17.87
CA GLN A 62 -4.87 -0.11 16.91
C GLN A 62 -4.57 0.46 15.52
N LEU A 63 -4.06 1.70 15.47
CA LEU A 63 -3.63 2.33 14.24
C LEU A 63 -2.48 1.56 13.59
N LEU A 64 -1.48 1.16 14.39
CA LEU A 64 -0.38 0.31 13.93
C LEU A 64 -0.88 -1.07 13.45
N THR A 65 -1.81 -1.68 14.19
CA THR A 65 -2.39 -2.98 13.81
C THR A 65 -3.09 -2.89 12.46
N LEU A 66 -3.89 -1.84 12.25
CA LEU A 66 -4.55 -1.63 10.96
C LEU A 66 -3.55 -1.35 9.83
N ALA A 67 -2.51 -0.54 10.08
CA ALA A 67 -1.47 -0.29 9.10
C ALA A 67 -0.74 -1.58 8.68
N ALA A 68 -0.44 -2.46 9.64
CA ALA A 68 0.18 -3.76 9.40
C ALA A 68 -0.74 -4.71 8.61
N LEU A 69 -2.06 -4.71 8.91
CA LEU A 69 -3.04 -5.49 8.15
C LEU A 69 -3.09 -5.05 6.68
N LEU A 70 -3.13 -3.74 6.44
CA LEU A 70 -3.10 -3.14 5.11
C LEU A 70 -1.75 -3.36 4.38
N GLY A 71 -0.69 -3.73 5.09
CA GLY A 71 0.62 -4.03 4.51
C GLY A 71 0.60 -5.13 3.44
N ASN A 72 -0.41 -6.00 3.44
CA ASN A 72 -0.60 -7.05 2.43
C ASN A 72 -1.21 -6.54 1.13
N ILE A 73 -1.77 -5.33 1.15
CA ILE A 73 -2.31 -4.66 -0.03
C ILE A 73 -1.19 -3.84 -0.66
N THR A 74 -0.36 -4.49 -1.46
CA THR A 74 0.82 -3.85 -2.03
C THR A 74 0.46 -2.58 -2.80
N THR A 75 1.30 -1.55 -2.68
CA THR A 75 1.15 -0.23 -3.29
C THR A 75 -0.04 0.62 -2.86
N TRP A 76 -0.85 0.18 -1.87
CA TRP A 76 -2.01 0.96 -1.42
C TRP A 76 -1.70 2.43 -1.05
N PRO A 77 -0.54 2.76 -0.42
CA PRO A 77 -0.24 4.15 -0.08
C PRO A 77 -0.07 5.04 -1.31
N LEU A 78 0.45 4.47 -2.40
CA LEU A 78 0.67 5.19 -3.67
C LEU A 78 -0.64 5.44 -4.40
N ARG A 79 -1.63 4.56 -4.21
CA ARG A 79 -2.97 4.68 -4.81
C ARG A 79 -3.91 5.54 -3.97
N GLN A 80 -3.70 5.57 -2.66
CA GLN A 80 -4.52 6.29 -1.69
C GLN A 80 -3.65 7.19 -0.79
N PRO A 81 -2.89 8.16 -1.34
CA PRO A 81 -1.95 8.98 -0.58
C PRO A 81 -2.64 9.79 0.52
N GLY A 82 -3.88 10.23 0.28
CA GLY A 82 -4.67 10.90 1.31
C GLY A 82 -4.92 10.03 2.55
N LEU A 83 -5.12 8.72 2.37
CA LEU A 83 -5.29 7.78 3.48
C LEU A 83 -3.96 7.58 4.23
N ALA A 84 -2.85 7.41 3.51
CA ALA A 84 -1.52 7.31 4.12
C ALA A 84 -1.18 8.55 4.97
N ARG A 85 -1.46 9.75 4.45
CA ARG A 85 -1.32 11.01 5.18
C ARG A 85 -2.16 11.05 6.44
N HIS A 86 -3.41 10.59 6.36
CA HIS A 86 -4.30 10.59 7.52
C HIS A 86 -3.82 9.62 8.62
N PHE A 87 -3.37 8.41 8.24
CA PHE A 87 -2.70 7.49 9.17
C PHE A 87 -1.50 8.14 9.85
N LEU A 88 -0.60 8.77 9.09
CA LEU A 88 0.60 9.37 9.65
C LEU A 88 0.28 10.57 10.56
N SER A 89 -0.69 11.40 10.17
CA SER A 89 -1.18 12.51 11.00
C SER A 89 -1.70 12.00 12.35
N LYS A 90 -2.56 10.98 12.34
CA LYS A 90 -3.09 10.37 13.58
C LYS A 90 -2.02 9.69 14.40
N ALA A 91 -1.05 9.04 13.75
CA ALA A 91 0.07 8.41 14.45
C ALA A 91 0.93 9.46 15.18
N ARG A 92 1.13 10.65 14.58
CA ARG A 92 1.84 11.77 15.22
C ARG A 92 1.07 12.33 16.42
N GLU A 93 -0.26 12.39 16.36
CA GLU A 93 -1.10 12.76 17.53
C GLU A 93 -0.91 11.76 18.69
N ALA A 94 -0.73 10.47 18.39
CA ALA A 94 -0.50 9.42 19.38
C ALA A 94 0.93 9.38 19.94
N GLY A 95 1.91 9.98 19.26
CA GLY A 95 3.29 10.14 19.71
C GLY A 95 4.35 9.71 18.69
N ALA A 96 5.58 10.18 18.87
CA ALA A 96 6.68 10.01 17.91
C ALA A 96 7.00 8.53 17.58
N ASP A 97 6.98 7.65 18.59
CA ASP A 97 7.24 6.22 18.38
C ASP A 97 6.15 5.56 17.54
N THR A 98 4.88 5.92 17.77
CA THR A 98 3.76 5.41 16.97
C THR A 98 3.85 5.93 15.54
N ALA A 99 4.13 7.23 15.36
CA ALA A 99 4.36 7.82 14.04
C ALA A 99 5.44 7.07 13.25
N LYS A 100 6.57 6.78 13.90
CA LYS A 100 7.67 6.03 13.29
C LYS A 100 7.27 4.60 12.89
N SER A 101 6.56 3.89 13.77
CA SER A 101 6.09 2.53 13.48
C SER A 101 5.08 2.51 12.33
N VAL A 102 4.09 3.41 12.35
CA VAL A 102 3.08 3.51 11.28
C VAL A 102 3.72 3.92 9.96
N ARG A 103 4.66 4.87 9.97
CA ARG A 103 5.43 5.24 8.76
C ARG A 103 6.18 4.05 8.19
N THR A 104 6.80 3.22 9.03
CA THR A 104 7.49 2.00 8.58
C THR A 104 6.55 1.06 7.83
N GLU A 105 5.34 0.81 8.34
CA GLU A 105 4.34 -0.03 7.67
C GLU A 105 3.86 0.59 6.35
N ILE A 106 3.62 1.91 6.32
CA ILE A 106 3.26 2.64 5.09
C ILE A 106 4.37 2.48 4.04
N VAL A 107 5.62 2.71 4.41
CA VAL A 107 6.77 2.60 3.50
C VAL A 107 6.93 1.17 2.99
N ALA A 108 6.77 0.16 3.86
CA ALA A 108 6.80 -1.24 3.44
C ALA A 108 5.71 -1.54 2.41
N ALA A 109 4.50 -1.04 2.63
CA ALA A 109 3.37 -1.21 1.72
C ALA A 109 3.52 -0.45 0.38
N THR A 110 4.52 0.43 0.21
CA THR A 110 4.82 1.03 -1.10
C THR A 110 5.44 0.05 -2.09
N GLN A 111 5.92 -1.11 -1.63
CA GLN A 111 6.61 -2.12 -2.44
C GLN A 111 5.63 -3.00 -3.23
N LEU A 112 6.03 -3.44 -4.42
CA LEU A 112 5.34 -4.50 -5.16
C LEU A 112 5.67 -5.86 -4.54
N GLY A 113 4.66 -6.69 -4.31
CA GLY A 113 4.85 -8.05 -3.81
C GLY A 113 5.36 -9.01 -4.88
N THR A 114 4.81 -8.95 -6.08
CA THR A 114 5.27 -9.75 -7.24
C THR A 114 5.03 -8.96 -8.50
N TRP A 115 5.96 -9.05 -9.44
CA TRP A 115 5.85 -8.47 -10.77
C TRP A 115 6.51 -9.40 -11.78
N THR A 116 6.09 -9.31 -13.04
CA THR A 116 6.70 -10.06 -14.14
C THR A 116 7.06 -9.09 -15.25
N ALA A 117 8.15 -9.37 -15.95
CA ALA A 117 8.54 -8.61 -17.13
C ALA A 117 8.46 -9.51 -18.36
N THR A 118 7.65 -9.10 -19.33
CA THR A 118 7.57 -9.75 -20.64
C THR A 118 8.03 -8.75 -21.68
N ASN A 119 8.97 -9.14 -22.53
CA ASN A 119 9.56 -8.27 -23.54
C ASN A 119 10.17 -6.97 -22.98
N GLY A 120 10.71 -7.02 -21.75
CA GLY A 120 11.34 -5.89 -21.09
C GLY A 120 10.34 -4.89 -20.50
N VAL A 121 9.05 -5.22 -20.54
CA VAL A 121 7.96 -4.39 -20.03
C VAL A 121 7.27 -5.13 -18.89
N SER A 122 7.09 -4.44 -17.76
CA SER A 122 6.24 -4.89 -16.66
C SER A 122 5.14 -3.85 -16.46
N PRO A 123 3.88 -4.17 -16.80
CA PRO A 123 2.74 -3.29 -16.54
C PRO A 123 2.59 -2.93 -15.06
N GLU A 124 2.93 -3.85 -14.15
CA GLU A 124 2.85 -3.65 -12.71
C GLU A 124 3.88 -2.62 -12.23
N LEU A 125 5.14 -2.74 -12.69
CA LEU A 125 6.19 -1.76 -12.38
C LEU A 125 5.85 -0.38 -12.94
N GLU A 126 5.39 -0.30 -14.18
CA GLU A 126 5.06 0.98 -14.81
C GLU A 126 3.85 1.65 -14.13
N SER A 127 2.86 0.85 -13.77
CA SER A 127 1.67 1.32 -13.04
C SER A 127 2.04 1.81 -11.63
N ALA A 128 2.90 1.08 -10.90
CA ALA A 128 3.38 1.48 -9.59
C ALA A 128 4.29 2.72 -9.65
N ARG A 129 5.16 2.81 -10.65
CA ARG A 129 5.98 3.99 -10.93
C ARG A 129 5.12 5.23 -11.17
N THR A 130 4.14 5.12 -12.07
CA THR A 130 3.21 6.21 -12.36
C THR A 130 2.45 6.66 -11.11
N ALA A 131 1.99 5.71 -10.29
CA ALA A 131 1.33 6.02 -9.02
C ALA A 131 2.25 6.73 -8.03
N ALA A 132 3.50 6.27 -7.89
CA ALA A 132 4.48 6.89 -7.01
C ALA A 132 4.79 8.34 -7.41
N ALA A 133 4.98 8.59 -8.72
CA ALA A 133 5.19 9.94 -9.24
C ALA A 133 3.99 10.86 -8.97
N ALA A 134 2.77 10.37 -9.24
CA ALA A 134 1.55 11.14 -9.01
C ALA A 134 1.31 11.41 -7.52
N ALA A 135 1.54 10.42 -6.66
CA ALA A 135 1.43 10.55 -5.22
C ALA A 135 2.44 11.58 -4.67
N ALA A 136 3.72 11.49 -5.05
CA ALA A 136 4.74 12.46 -4.66
C ALA A 136 4.38 13.88 -5.10
N ALA A 137 3.95 14.07 -6.35
CA ALA A 137 3.61 15.39 -6.88
C ALA A 137 2.42 16.05 -6.17
N ALA A 138 1.46 15.26 -5.69
CA ALA A 138 0.25 15.74 -5.03
C ALA A 138 0.38 15.81 -3.49
N GLU A 139 1.44 15.23 -2.90
CA GLU A 139 1.56 15.11 -1.45
C GLU A 139 1.99 16.43 -0.81
N THR A 140 1.29 16.79 0.27
CA THR A 140 1.51 18.01 1.06
C THR A 140 2.39 17.76 2.29
N ASP A 141 2.45 16.52 2.76
CA ASP A 141 3.31 16.11 3.87
C ASP A 141 4.73 15.81 3.38
N ASP A 142 5.74 16.52 3.88
CA ASP A 142 7.10 16.42 3.37
C ASP A 142 7.73 15.03 3.58
N GLU A 143 7.45 14.37 4.72
CA GLU A 143 7.99 13.04 5.01
C GLU A 143 7.40 11.98 4.06
N LEU A 144 6.08 12.04 3.82
CA LEU A 144 5.44 11.12 2.88
C LEU A 144 5.81 11.42 1.43
N ARG A 145 6.00 12.70 1.08
CA ARG A 145 6.47 13.07 -0.25
C ARG A 145 7.83 12.43 -0.53
N GLU A 146 8.77 12.55 0.41
CA GLU A 146 10.09 11.91 0.31
C GLU A 146 9.96 10.38 0.19
N ASP A 147 9.09 9.75 0.97
CA ASP A 147 8.86 8.30 0.90
C ASP A 147 8.31 7.86 -0.48
N PHE A 148 7.41 8.66 -1.08
CA PHE A 148 6.85 8.39 -2.41
C PHE A 148 7.87 8.65 -3.53
N GLU A 149 8.70 9.70 -3.42
CA GLU A 149 9.81 9.95 -4.33
C GLU A 149 10.83 8.80 -4.30
N ASN A 150 11.16 8.31 -3.10
CA ASN A 150 12.03 7.15 -2.92
C ASN A 150 11.43 5.87 -3.52
N ALA A 151 10.10 5.68 -3.42
CA ALA A 151 9.42 4.58 -4.09
C ALA A 151 9.49 4.73 -5.63
N HIS A 152 9.27 5.93 -6.16
CA HIS A 152 9.38 6.22 -7.59
C HIS A 152 10.77 5.91 -8.14
N ALA A 153 11.83 6.43 -7.49
CA ALA A 153 13.21 6.20 -7.89
C ALA A 153 13.58 4.71 -7.88
N ARG A 154 13.04 3.94 -6.94
CA ARG A 154 13.24 2.48 -6.88
C ARG A 154 12.64 1.79 -8.11
N TYR A 155 11.42 2.14 -8.51
CA TYR A 155 10.77 1.58 -9.70
C TYR A 155 11.49 1.97 -10.99
N GLU A 156 12.02 3.19 -11.10
CA GLU A 156 12.86 3.61 -12.23
C GLU A 156 14.17 2.81 -12.30
N ALA A 157 14.84 2.60 -11.16
CA ALA A 157 16.07 1.82 -11.10
C ALA A 157 15.83 0.35 -11.50
N THR A 158 14.73 -0.25 -11.03
CA THR A 158 14.34 -1.63 -11.42
C THR A 158 14.05 -1.73 -12.91
N THR A 159 13.30 -0.79 -13.47
CA THR A 159 12.98 -0.76 -14.91
C THR A 159 14.25 -0.62 -15.76
N THR A 160 15.15 0.28 -15.36
CA THR A 160 16.45 0.47 -16.04
C THR A 160 17.31 -0.79 -15.98
N TRP A 161 17.34 -1.48 -14.84
CA TRP A 161 18.07 -2.74 -14.69
C TRP A 161 17.53 -3.83 -15.63
N ILE A 162 16.20 -3.98 -15.75
CA ILE A 162 15.56 -4.94 -16.68
C ILE A 162 15.97 -4.66 -18.13
N HIS A 163 15.94 -3.39 -18.56
CA HIS A 163 16.32 -3.03 -19.93
C HIS A 163 17.79 -3.33 -20.24
N ARG A 164 18.69 -3.07 -19.28
CA ARG A 164 20.12 -3.37 -19.45
C ARG A 164 20.38 -4.87 -19.55
N GLN A 165 19.78 -5.67 -18.67
CA GLN A 165 19.98 -7.12 -18.70
C GLN A 165 19.54 -7.74 -20.03
N ARG A 166 18.46 -7.24 -20.62
CA ARG A 166 18.04 -7.68 -21.95
C ARG A 166 18.98 -7.26 -23.07
N ALA A 167 19.52 -6.04 -23.02
CA ALA A 167 20.50 -5.62 -24.02
C ALA A 167 21.76 -6.48 -23.95
N GLU A 168 22.16 -6.91 -22.75
CA GLU A 168 23.26 -7.85 -22.54
C GLU A 168 22.91 -9.26 -23.07
N ASP A 169 21.69 -9.77 -22.81
CA ASP A 169 21.23 -11.08 -23.32
C ASP A 169 21.08 -11.12 -24.85
N ASP A 170 20.63 -10.03 -25.48
CA ASP A 170 20.46 -9.91 -26.94
C ASP A 170 21.82 -9.76 -27.68
N GLU A 171 22.90 -9.39 -26.99
CA GLU A 171 24.26 -9.30 -27.57
C GLU A 171 25.02 -10.65 -27.57
N ASP A 172 24.54 -11.63 -26.78
CA ASP A 172 25.16 -12.96 -26.61
C ASP A 172 24.51 -14.07 -27.50
N GLU A 173 23.50 -13.75 -28.32
CA GLU A 173 22.86 -14.64 -29.34
C GLU A 173 23.36 -14.38 -30.77
#